data_AF-A0A1N6GGM0-F1
#
_entry.id   AF-A0A1N6GGM0-F1
#
_cell.length_a   1.000
_cell.length_b   1.000
_cell.length_c   1.000
_cell.angle_alpha   90.00
_cell.angle_beta   90.00
_cell.angle_gamma   90.00
#
_symmetry.space_group_name_H-M   'P 1'
#
loop_
_entity.id
_entity.type
_entity.pdbx_description
1 polymer ?
#
loop_
_entity_poly.entity_id
_entity_poly.type
_entity_poly.pdbx_seq_one_letter_code
_entity_poly.pdbx_strand_id
1 'polypeptide(L)'
;MQNRRFYRLDEIHDITPITKGDLLAAVEQGELSLCAWVDEKSMGAMLAANEGHRPALANLFAYKGVIGLTQDQSIACIHSKTAPIRHAQILEPDHVSHWREVKNDFPDAESGIFSRVSSLPQRPMAPFMAYGAIGTKATYGQEARQLAQAGPEEWSRQGFSGLWDALAKTGRALEAKPLAIDADQLRFDLQAVNAAFDLRPEGETGRSISIPDISKIETHPIKVMIRKILAVDRDAEARKVLYAIRRDHENNAHQIDEDGLIVEIGHDSVEWFGIDGTHRINYKTFSNYVSAVRKTL
;
A
#
# COMPACT_ATOMS: atom_id res chain seq x y z
N MET A 1 -7.26 15.16 18.57
CA MET A 1 -7.80 14.90 17.21
C MET A 1 -8.45 13.51 17.22
N GLN A 2 -9.56 13.31 16.50
CA GLN A 2 -10.13 11.96 16.36
C GLN A 2 -9.15 11.11 15.55
N ASN A 3 -8.64 10.01 16.12
CA ASN A 3 -7.77 9.05 15.44
C ASN A 3 -8.58 8.30 14.36
N ARG A 4 -8.69 8.91 13.18
CA ARG A 4 -9.17 8.23 11.96
C ARG A 4 -8.01 7.39 11.41
N ARG A 5 -8.31 6.25 10.78
CA ARG A 5 -7.31 5.39 10.14
C ARG A 5 -7.03 5.79 8.69
N PHE A 6 -8.09 6.17 7.96
CA PHE A 6 -8.02 6.46 6.53
C PHE A 6 -8.23 7.95 6.26
N TYR A 7 -7.33 8.55 5.48
CA TYR A 7 -7.33 9.99 5.17
C TYR A 7 -7.24 10.23 3.67
N ARG A 8 -7.75 11.38 3.20
CA ARG A 8 -7.57 11.83 1.81
C ARG A 8 -6.10 12.07 1.54
N LEU A 9 -5.68 11.87 0.29
CA LEU A 9 -4.29 12.10 -0.10
C LEU A 9 -3.82 13.53 0.19
N ASP A 10 -4.72 14.52 0.12
CA ASP A 10 -4.40 15.92 0.40
C ASP A 10 -4.24 16.23 1.89
N GLU A 11 -4.77 15.40 2.79
CA GLU A 11 -4.66 15.57 4.25
C GLU A 11 -3.30 15.10 4.80
N ILE A 12 -2.41 14.53 3.97
CA ILE A 12 -1.18 13.87 4.44
C ILE A 12 -0.24 14.79 5.22
N HIS A 13 -0.08 16.03 4.74
CA HIS A 13 0.76 17.05 5.35
C HIS A 13 0.20 17.59 6.67
N ASP A 14 -1.10 17.40 6.93
CA ASP A 14 -1.75 17.82 8.17
C ASP A 14 -1.51 16.83 9.32
N ILE A 15 -1.13 15.59 9.00
CA ILE A 15 -1.09 14.48 9.97
C ILE A 15 0.23 13.71 10.01
N THR A 16 1.13 13.94 9.05
CA THR A 16 2.46 13.33 9.00
C THR A 16 3.49 14.34 8.47
N PRO A 17 4.79 14.15 8.76
CA PRO A 17 5.84 14.99 8.21
C PRO A 17 6.13 14.73 6.72
N ILE A 18 5.48 13.73 6.10
CA ILE A 18 5.73 13.38 4.70
C ILE A 18 4.86 14.21 3.75
N THR A 19 5.38 14.45 2.55
CA THR A 19 4.63 15.17 1.52
C THR A 19 3.73 14.24 0.73
N LYS A 20 2.76 14.81 0.01
CA LYS A 20 1.97 14.07 -0.99
C LYS A 20 2.85 13.48 -2.09
N GLY A 21 3.96 14.14 -2.44
CA GLY A 21 4.92 13.63 -3.40
C GLY A 21 5.57 12.32 -2.93
N ASP A 22 6.02 12.28 -1.67
CA ASP A 22 6.64 11.09 -1.08
C ASP A 22 5.65 9.92 -1.02
N LEU A 23 4.40 10.21 -0.62
CA LEU A 23 3.32 9.22 -0.60
C LEU A 23 3.08 8.60 -2.00
N LEU A 24 3.00 9.43 -3.05
CA LEU A 24 2.77 8.95 -4.41
C LEU A 24 3.97 8.18 -4.94
N ALA A 25 5.19 8.64 -4.66
CA ALA A 25 6.41 7.94 -5.05
C ALA A 25 6.50 6.54 -4.41
N ALA A 26 6.15 6.40 -3.13
CA ALA A 26 6.10 5.10 -2.46
C ALA A 26 5.04 4.15 -3.07
N VAL A 27 3.93 4.67 -3.59
CA VAL A 27 2.95 3.85 -4.31
C VAL A 27 3.51 3.39 -5.66
N GLU A 28 4.15 4.30 -6.42
CA GLU A 28 4.77 3.97 -7.71
C GLU A 28 5.91 2.94 -7.57
N GLN A 29 6.65 3.00 -6.46
CA GLN A 29 7.73 2.05 -6.12
C GLN A 29 7.21 0.73 -5.53
N GLY A 30 5.93 0.67 -5.18
CA GLY A 30 5.30 -0.54 -4.65
C GLY A 30 5.40 -0.76 -3.15
N GLU A 31 5.86 0.23 -2.42
CA GLU A 31 6.02 0.18 -0.97
C GLU A 31 4.69 0.43 -0.25
N LEU A 32 3.75 1.11 -0.92
CA LEU A 32 2.42 1.39 -0.40
C LEU A 32 1.33 1.06 -1.41
N SER A 33 0.18 0.63 -0.88
CA SER A 33 -1.06 0.53 -1.63
C SER A 33 -2.07 1.53 -1.09
N LEU A 34 -2.83 2.15 -1.99
CA LEU A 34 -3.86 3.10 -1.65
C LEU A 34 -5.15 2.39 -1.22
N CYS A 35 -6.02 3.18 -0.62
CA CYS A 35 -7.39 2.81 -0.32
C CYS A 35 -8.33 3.71 -1.13
N ALA A 36 -9.61 3.34 -1.20
CA ALA A 36 -10.64 4.19 -1.78
C ALA A 36 -11.91 4.17 -0.93
N TRP A 37 -12.58 5.30 -0.81
CA TRP A 37 -13.90 5.37 -0.22
C TRP A 37 -14.97 5.11 -1.29
N VAL A 38 -15.91 4.21 -1.02
CA VAL A 38 -16.96 3.83 -1.96
C VAL A 38 -18.33 3.83 -1.29
N ASP A 39 -19.38 4.06 -2.08
CA ASP A 39 -20.80 3.94 -1.70
C ASP A 39 -21.49 3.13 -2.80
N GLU A 40 -21.57 1.81 -2.60
CA GLU A 40 -22.11 0.85 -3.58
C GLU A 40 -23.22 0.02 -2.95
N LYS A 41 -24.32 -0.19 -3.68
CA LYS A 41 -25.54 -0.82 -3.15
C LYS A 41 -25.56 -2.33 -3.31
N SER A 42 -24.72 -2.86 -4.19
CA SER A 42 -24.79 -4.27 -4.58
C SER A 42 -23.41 -4.85 -4.89
N MET A 43 -22.48 -4.79 -3.95
CA MET A 43 -21.21 -5.50 -4.05
C MET A 43 -21.39 -7.01 -3.80
N GLY A 44 -20.45 -7.82 -4.29
CA GLY A 44 -20.49 -9.27 -4.16
C GLY A 44 -19.37 -9.82 -3.30
N ALA A 45 -19.68 -10.59 -2.26
CA ALA A 45 -18.67 -11.20 -1.41
C ALA A 45 -17.96 -12.34 -2.15
N MET A 46 -16.63 -12.34 -2.10
CA MET A 46 -15.81 -13.31 -2.81
C MET A 46 -15.37 -14.43 -1.86
N LEU A 47 -15.59 -15.68 -2.27
CA LEU A 47 -14.98 -16.82 -1.62
C LEU A 47 -13.68 -17.18 -2.33
N ALA A 48 -12.66 -17.50 -1.55
CA ALA A 48 -11.37 -17.94 -2.07
C ALA A 48 -11.58 -19.07 -3.10
N ALA A 49 -10.86 -18.97 -4.20
CA ALA A 49 -10.79 -20.06 -5.16
C ALA A 49 -10.10 -21.27 -4.50
N ASN A 50 -10.67 -22.45 -4.68
CA ASN A 50 -9.88 -23.68 -4.55
C ASN A 50 -8.87 -23.71 -5.69
N GLU A 51 -7.68 -24.30 -5.49
CA GLU A 51 -6.59 -24.32 -6.47
C GLU A 51 -7.09 -24.58 -7.91
N GLY A 52 -6.69 -23.71 -8.84
CA GLY A 52 -7.04 -23.78 -10.26
C GLY A 52 -8.44 -23.30 -10.67
N HIS A 53 -9.29 -22.84 -9.74
CA HIS A 53 -10.66 -22.43 -10.06
C HIS A 53 -10.84 -20.91 -10.02
N ARG A 54 -11.85 -20.40 -10.75
CA ARG A 54 -12.27 -18.99 -10.61
C ARG A 54 -12.90 -18.78 -9.23
N PRO A 55 -12.70 -17.63 -8.58
CA PRO A 55 -13.34 -17.35 -7.30
C PRO A 55 -14.86 -17.37 -7.41
N ALA A 56 -15.51 -17.74 -6.31
CA ALA A 56 -16.96 -17.90 -6.24
C ALA A 56 -17.64 -16.65 -5.66
N LEU A 57 -18.88 -16.40 -6.07
CA LEU A 57 -19.73 -15.37 -5.50
C LEU A 57 -20.53 -15.96 -4.33
N ALA A 58 -20.48 -15.33 -3.16
CA ALA A 58 -21.32 -15.69 -2.01
C ALA A 58 -22.56 -14.80 -1.93
N ASN A 59 -22.51 -13.74 -1.14
CA ASN A 59 -23.66 -12.88 -0.87
C ASN A 59 -23.54 -11.53 -1.57
N LEU A 60 -24.68 -10.87 -1.73
CA LEU A 60 -24.74 -9.46 -2.08
C LEU A 60 -24.80 -8.62 -0.82
N PHE A 61 -24.23 -7.42 -0.90
CA PHE A 61 -24.28 -6.45 0.19
C PHE A 61 -24.18 -5.01 -0.32
N ALA A 62 -24.70 -4.08 0.47
CA ALA A 62 -24.43 -2.66 0.30
C ALA A 62 -23.27 -2.26 1.20
N TYR A 63 -22.40 -1.38 0.71
CA TYR A 63 -21.20 -0.95 1.40
C TYR A 63 -20.97 0.54 1.24
N LYS A 64 -20.74 1.20 2.37
CA LYS A 64 -20.39 2.62 2.42
C LYS A 64 -19.20 2.80 3.35
N GLY A 65 -18.00 2.70 2.79
CA GLY A 65 -16.78 2.63 3.58
C GLY A 65 -15.53 2.55 2.72
N VAL A 66 -14.41 2.21 3.35
CA VAL A 66 -13.10 2.16 2.72
C VAL A 66 -12.78 0.76 2.21
N ILE A 67 -12.31 0.68 0.96
CA ILE A 67 -11.76 -0.53 0.36
C ILE A 67 -10.24 -0.39 0.21
N GLY A 68 -9.53 -1.51 0.36
CA GLY A 68 -8.12 -1.63 0.04
C GLY A 68 -7.95 -1.96 -1.44
N LEU A 69 -7.09 -1.19 -2.12
CA LEU A 69 -6.70 -1.43 -3.50
C LEU A 69 -5.45 -2.30 -3.53
N THR A 70 -5.29 -3.09 -4.59
CA THR A 70 -3.99 -3.73 -4.85
C THR A 70 -2.95 -2.69 -5.29
N GLN A 71 -1.68 -3.06 -5.29
CA GLN A 71 -0.60 -2.21 -5.77
C GLN A 71 -0.84 -1.75 -7.22
N ASP A 72 -1.12 -2.68 -8.14
CA ASP A 72 -1.43 -2.35 -9.55
C ASP A 72 -2.62 -1.41 -9.69
N GLN A 73 -3.67 -1.63 -8.88
CA GLN A 73 -4.86 -0.78 -8.87
C GLN A 73 -4.53 0.63 -8.36
N SER A 74 -3.69 0.73 -7.34
CA SER A 74 -3.25 2.00 -6.76
C SER A 74 -2.48 2.83 -7.77
N ILE A 75 -1.51 2.20 -8.46
CA ILE A 75 -0.73 2.83 -9.54
C ILE A 75 -1.67 3.29 -10.67
N ALA A 76 -2.61 2.42 -11.10
CA ALA A 76 -3.57 2.77 -12.14
C ALA A 76 -4.46 3.97 -11.76
N CYS A 77 -4.87 4.08 -10.50
CA CYS A 77 -5.67 5.20 -9.98
C CYS A 77 -4.89 6.52 -9.93
N ILE A 78 -3.57 6.48 -9.73
CA ILE A 78 -2.73 7.69 -9.73
C ILE A 78 -2.59 8.25 -11.15
N HIS A 79 -2.41 7.38 -12.14
CA HIS A 79 -2.15 7.81 -13.52
C HIS A 79 -3.42 8.00 -14.37
N SER A 80 -4.57 7.51 -13.91
CA SER A 80 -5.84 7.59 -14.65
C SER A 80 -6.84 8.48 -13.94
N LYS A 81 -7.65 9.23 -14.71
CA LYS A 81 -8.74 10.04 -14.14
C LYS A 81 -9.76 9.19 -13.36
N THR A 82 -10.02 7.99 -13.88
CA THR A 82 -10.90 7.00 -13.27
C THR A 82 -10.34 5.61 -13.58
N ALA A 83 -10.21 4.75 -12.57
CA ALA A 83 -9.72 3.38 -12.75
C ALA A 83 -10.81 2.33 -12.42
N PRO A 84 -10.98 1.29 -13.25
CA PRO A 84 -11.96 0.24 -13.01
C PRO A 84 -11.44 -0.80 -12.01
N ILE A 85 -12.05 -0.89 -10.84
CA ILE A 85 -11.69 -1.83 -9.78
C ILE A 85 -12.65 -3.02 -9.77
N ARG A 86 -12.17 -4.17 -10.24
CA ARG A 86 -12.98 -5.40 -10.33
C ARG A 86 -13.11 -6.15 -9.01
N HIS A 87 -12.06 -6.11 -8.21
CA HIS A 87 -11.96 -6.77 -6.91
C HIS A 87 -11.27 -5.84 -5.94
N ALA A 88 -11.72 -5.83 -4.69
CA ALA A 88 -11.10 -5.03 -3.63
C ALA A 88 -11.27 -5.72 -2.28
N GLN A 89 -10.43 -5.33 -1.32
CA GLN A 89 -10.56 -5.78 0.06
C GLN A 89 -11.49 -4.84 0.83
N ILE A 90 -12.51 -5.36 1.49
CA ILE A 90 -13.35 -4.60 2.41
C ILE A 90 -12.57 -4.43 3.73
N LEU A 91 -12.24 -3.19 4.09
CA LEU A 91 -11.41 -2.89 5.27
C LEU A 91 -12.24 -2.55 6.53
N GLU A 92 -13.51 -2.16 6.36
CA GLU A 92 -14.42 -1.80 7.45
C GLU A 92 -15.67 -2.69 7.44
N PRO A 93 -15.59 -3.99 7.80
CA PRO A 93 -16.72 -4.93 7.72
C PRO A 93 -17.98 -4.47 8.46
N ASP A 94 -17.84 -3.63 9.50
CA ASP A 94 -18.96 -3.07 10.24
C ASP A 94 -19.87 -2.18 9.39
N HIS A 95 -19.33 -1.54 8.34
CA HIS A 95 -20.07 -0.70 7.39
C HIS A 95 -20.84 -1.50 6.32
N VAL A 96 -20.73 -2.84 6.33
CA VAL A 96 -21.51 -3.71 5.44
C VAL A 96 -22.97 -3.75 5.89
N SER A 97 -23.90 -3.48 4.98
CA SER A 97 -25.34 -3.57 5.22
C SER A 97 -26.04 -4.42 4.16
N HIS A 98 -27.31 -4.77 4.39
CA HIS A 98 -28.13 -5.51 3.43
C HIS A 98 -27.50 -6.81 2.93
N TRP A 99 -26.88 -7.57 3.85
CA TRP A 99 -26.31 -8.88 3.57
C TRP A 99 -27.40 -9.86 3.15
N ARG A 100 -27.36 -10.31 1.91
CA ARG A 100 -28.45 -11.10 1.32
C ARG A 100 -27.93 -12.11 0.29
N GLU A 101 -28.74 -13.12 0.04
CA GLU A 101 -28.42 -14.13 -0.96
C GLU A 101 -28.61 -13.57 -2.37
N VAL A 102 -27.77 -13.99 -3.31
CA VAL A 102 -27.85 -13.55 -4.72
C VAL A 102 -29.21 -13.87 -5.34
N LYS A 103 -29.78 -15.02 -5.00
CA LYS A 103 -31.09 -15.51 -5.45
C LYS A 103 -32.27 -14.60 -5.05
N ASN A 104 -32.12 -13.74 -4.05
CA ASN A 104 -33.18 -12.79 -3.67
C ASN A 104 -33.32 -11.66 -4.70
N ASP A 105 -32.21 -11.20 -5.27
CA ASP A 105 -32.19 -10.11 -6.25
C ASP A 105 -32.19 -10.65 -7.69
N PHE A 106 -31.63 -11.85 -7.90
CA PHE A 106 -31.43 -12.48 -9.20
C PHE A 106 -31.83 -13.97 -9.16
N PRO A 107 -33.13 -14.29 -9.04
CA PRO A 107 -33.60 -15.68 -8.85
C PRO A 107 -33.31 -16.59 -10.05
N ASP A 108 -33.43 -16.04 -11.27
CA ASP A 108 -33.32 -16.82 -12.52
C ASP A 108 -31.97 -16.60 -13.25
N ALA A 109 -30.98 -15.99 -12.58
CA ALA A 109 -29.71 -15.67 -13.21
C ALA A 109 -28.72 -16.82 -13.13
N GLU A 110 -28.12 -17.18 -14.27
CA GLU A 110 -26.99 -18.10 -14.33
C GLU A 110 -25.74 -17.51 -13.67
N SER A 111 -24.85 -18.39 -13.16
CA SER A 111 -23.60 -17.99 -12.49
C SER A 111 -22.67 -17.12 -13.35
N GLY A 112 -22.80 -17.12 -14.67
CA GLY A 112 -22.04 -16.25 -15.56
C GLY A 112 -20.53 -16.41 -15.44
N ILE A 113 -19.84 -15.36 -14.99
CA ILE A 113 -18.36 -15.37 -14.84
C ILE A 113 -17.88 -16.09 -13.56
N PHE A 114 -18.79 -16.36 -12.62
CA PHE A 114 -18.48 -16.95 -11.32
C PHE A 114 -18.45 -18.48 -11.43
N SER A 115 -17.50 -19.13 -10.75
CA SER A 115 -17.41 -20.61 -10.75
C SER A 115 -18.64 -21.25 -10.13
N ARG A 116 -19.19 -20.62 -9.09
CA ARG A 116 -20.46 -20.96 -8.45
C ARG A 116 -21.01 -19.75 -7.72
N VAL A 117 -22.30 -19.80 -7.44
CA VAL A 117 -23.00 -18.93 -6.51
C VAL A 117 -23.30 -19.73 -5.25
N SER A 118 -22.87 -19.24 -4.10
CA SER A 118 -23.07 -19.84 -2.78
C SER A 118 -23.74 -18.84 -1.85
N SER A 119 -24.00 -19.21 -0.60
CA SER A 119 -24.47 -18.30 0.44
C SER A 119 -23.74 -18.57 1.73
N LEU A 120 -23.23 -17.51 2.36
CA LEU A 120 -22.75 -17.53 3.73
C LEU A 120 -23.88 -17.12 4.66
N PRO A 121 -24.11 -17.88 5.75
CA PRO A 121 -25.19 -17.60 6.70
C PRO A 121 -24.95 -16.31 7.49
N GLN A 122 -23.69 -15.92 7.69
CA GLN A 122 -23.31 -14.72 8.43
C GLN A 122 -22.31 -13.88 7.64
N ARG A 123 -22.38 -12.57 7.79
CA ARG A 123 -21.40 -11.64 7.20
C ARG A 123 -20.04 -11.79 7.90
N PRO A 124 -18.91 -11.65 7.18
CA PRO A 124 -17.59 -11.61 7.80
C PRO A 124 -17.45 -10.43 8.76
N MET A 125 -16.72 -10.66 9.86
CA MET A 125 -16.36 -9.62 10.84
C MET A 125 -14.90 -9.16 10.71
N ALA A 126 -14.10 -9.87 9.92
CA ALA A 126 -12.75 -9.49 9.55
C ALA A 126 -12.72 -8.99 8.09
N PRO A 127 -11.68 -8.23 7.68
CA PRO A 127 -11.50 -7.83 6.30
C PRO A 127 -11.60 -9.01 5.33
N PHE A 128 -12.30 -8.82 4.21
CA PHE A 128 -12.59 -9.88 3.24
C PHE A 128 -12.58 -9.33 1.81
N MET A 129 -12.38 -10.21 0.83
CA MET A 129 -12.38 -9.82 -0.58
C MET A 129 -13.79 -9.73 -1.14
N ALA A 130 -14.01 -8.75 -2.00
CA ALA A 130 -15.26 -8.55 -2.70
C ALA A 130 -15.04 -8.24 -4.19
N TYR A 131 -16.02 -8.62 -4.99
CA TYR A 131 -16.22 -8.07 -6.32
C TYR A 131 -16.80 -6.65 -6.22
N GLY A 132 -16.67 -5.88 -7.30
CA GLY A 132 -17.44 -4.66 -7.51
C GLY A 132 -18.95 -4.89 -7.59
N ALA A 133 -19.67 -3.95 -8.19
CA ALA A 133 -21.11 -4.02 -8.30
C ALA A 133 -21.58 -5.27 -9.08
N ILE A 134 -22.47 -6.05 -8.51
CA ILE A 134 -23.07 -7.23 -9.14
C ILE A 134 -24.35 -6.80 -9.86
N GLY A 135 -24.47 -7.24 -11.11
CA GLY A 135 -25.69 -7.11 -11.89
C GLY A 135 -25.88 -8.31 -12.81
N THR A 136 -26.70 -8.13 -13.84
CA THR A 136 -26.91 -9.13 -14.88
C THR A 136 -26.59 -8.55 -16.25
N LYS A 137 -26.21 -9.44 -17.17
CA LYS A 137 -26.18 -9.18 -18.60
C LYS A 137 -27.02 -10.21 -19.35
N ALA A 138 -27.61 -9.79 -20.46
CA ALA A 138 -28.35 -10.68 -21.33
C ALA A 138 -27.39 -11.71 -21.95
N THR A 139 -27.71 -12.99 -21.80
CA THR A 139 -27.09 -14.08 -22.55
C THR A 139 -28.01 -14.42 -23.72
N TYR A 140 -27.61 -13.97 -24.91
CA TYR A 140 -28.25 -14.41 -26.14
C TYR A 140 -27.99 -15.90 -26.35
N GLY A 141 -29.06 -16.70 -26.41
CA GLY A 141 -28.99 -18.07 -26.88
C GLY A 141 -28.44 -18.16 -28.31
N GLN A 142 -28.04 -19.35 -28.74
CA GLN A 142 -27.46 -19.52 -30.09
C GLN A 142 -28.40 -19.04 -31.20
N GLU A 143 -29.71 -19.24 -31.06
CA GLU A 143 -30.73 -18.76 -32.00
C GLU A 143 -30.80 -17.23 -32.05
N ALA A 144 -30.78 -16.54 -30.90
CA ALA A 144 -30.79 -15.08 -30.84
C ALA A 144 -29.48 -14.47 -31.37
N ARG A 145 -28.34 -15.14 -31.22
CA ARG A 145 -27.07 -14.73 -31.84
C ARG A 145 -27.08 -14.90 -33.36
N GLN A 146 -27.65 -16.01 -33.86
CA GLN A 146 -27.82 -16.23 -35.29
C GLN A 146 -28.78 -15.21 -35.89
N LEU A 147 -29.89 -14.89 -35.20
CA LEU A 147 -30.83 -13.86 -35.62
C LEU A 147 -30.27 -12.43 -35.53
N ALA A 148 -29.39 -12.14 -34.57
CA ALA A 148 -28.72 -10.84 -34.51
C ALA A 148 -27.62 -10.66 -35.57
N GLN A 149 -27.05 -11.77 -36.08
CA GLN A 149 -26.09 -11.78 -37.18
C GLN A 149 -26.76 -11.85 -38.55
N ALA A 150 -27.95 -12.44 -38.62
CA ALA A 150 -28.87 -12.37 -39.74
C ALA A 150 -29.35 -10.93 -39.92
N GLY A 151 -29.13 -10.38 -41.10
CA GLY A 151 -29.51 -9.01 -41.42
C GLY A 151 -31.03 -8.75 -41.36
N PRO A 152 -31.46 -7.49 -41.55
CA PRO A 152 -32.85 -7.07 -41.40
C PRO A 152 -33.88 -7.80 -42.29
N GLU A 153 -33.42 -8.51 -43.32
CA GLU A 153 -34.28 -9.31 -44.21
C GLU A 153 -34.83 -10.58 -43.54
N GLU A 154 -34.07 -11.25 -42.68
CA GLU A 154 -34.53 -12.43 -41.94
C GLU A 154 -35.49 -12.05 -40.80
N TRP A 155 -35.34 -10.84 -40.23
CA TRP A 155 -36.27 -10.28 -39.24
C TRP A 155 -37.67 -10.08 -39.81
N SER A 156 -37.75 -9.75 -41.10
CA SER A 156 -39.03 -9.58 -41.81
C SER A 156 -39.74 -10.92 -42.10
N ARG A 157 -38.99 -12.03 -42.19
CA ARG A 157 -39.51 -13.38 -42.51
C ARG A 157 -40.08 -14.13 -41.32
N GLN A 158 -39.48 -14.00 -40.13
CA GLN A 158 -39.94 -14.72 -38.93
C GLN A 158 -41.10 -14.04 -38.19
N GLY A 159 -41.41 -12.77 -38.53
CA GLY A 159 -42.49 -12.01 -37.89
C GLY A 159 -42.13 -11.53 -36.48
N PHE A 160 -42.68 -10.37 -36.11
CA PHE A 160 -42.38 -9.67 -34.85
C PHE A 160 -42.54 -10.56 -33.60
N SER A 161 -43.45 -11.54 -33.61
CA SER A 161 -43.68 -12.47 -32.49
C SER A 161 -42.52 -13.45 -32.24
N GLY A 162 -41.87 -13.97 -33.30
CA GLY A 162 -40.73 -14.89 -33.15
C GLY A 162 -39.49 -14.21 -32.57
N LEU A 163 -39.31 -12.92 -32.86
CA LEU A 163 -38.26 -12.09 -32.28
C LEU A 163 -38.51 -11.81 -30.79
N TRP A 164 -39.77 -11.54 -30.40
CA TRP A 164 -40.14 -11.35 -28.99
C TRP A 164 -40.00 -12.64 -28.19
N ASP A 165 -40.35 -13.80 -28.74
CA ASP A 165 -40.13 -15.10 -28.06
C ASP A 165 -38.63 -15.44 -27.94
N ALA A 166 -37.82 -15.13 -28.96
CA ALA A 166 -36.36 -15.32 -28.91
C ALA A 166 -35.66 -14.36 -27.93
N LEU A 167 -36.15 -13.12 -27.82
CA LEU A 167 -35.68 -12.14 -26.83
C LEU A 167 -36.20 -12.46 -25.42
N ALA A 168 -37.42 -12.96 -25.27
CA ALA A 168 -37.98 -13.42 -24.00
C ALA A 168 -37.24 -14.67 -23.47
N LYS A 169 -36.63 -15.46 -24.36
CA LYS A 169 -35.74 -16.59 -24.03
C LYS A 169 -34.28 -16.19 -23.78
N THR A 170 -33.94 -14.90 -23.76
CA THR A 170 -32.59 -14.48 -23.33
C THR A 170 -32.39 -14.81 -21.86
N GLY A 171 -31.41 -15.68 -21.59
CA GLY A 171 -30.97 -15.92 -20.22
C GLY A 171 -30.39 -14.65 -19.63
N ARG A 172 -30.33 -14.58 -18.31
CA ARG A 172 -29.58 -13.55 -17.60
C ARG A 172 -28.41 -14.24 -16.95
N ALA A 173 -27.19 -13.77 -17.22
CA ALA A 173 -26.02 -14.23 -16.50
C ALA A 173 -25.55 -13.14 -15.54
N LEU A 174 -25.14 -13.54 -14.35
CA LEU A 174 -24.53 -12.64 -13.39
C LEU A 174 -23.21 -12.08 -13.93
N GLU A 175 -22.95 -10.82 -13.62
CA GLU A 175 -21.75 -10.11 -13.98
C GLU A 175 -21.26 -9.22 -12.84
N ALA A 176 -19.94 -9.17 -12.65
CA ALA A 176 -19.29 -8.16 -11.82
C ALA A 176 -18.91 -6.96 -12.68
N LYS A 177 -19.54 -5.82 -12.40
CA LYS A 177 -19.18 -4.52 -12.94
C LYS A 177 -18.07 -3.91 -12.08
N PRO A 178 -16.99 -3.39 -12.69
CA PRO A 178 -15.94 -2.73 -11.92
C PRO A 178 -16.47 -1.47 -11.24
N LEU A 179 -15.96 -1.17 -10.06
CA LEU A 179 -16.15 0.12 -9.42
C LEU A 179 -15.32 1.17 -10.15
N ALA A 180 -15.91 2.31 -10.45
CA ALA A 180 -15.19 3.48 -10.94
C ALA A 180 -14.70 4.26 -9.72
N ILE A 181 -13.38 4.40 -9.57
CA ILE A 181 -12.77 5.18 -8.50
C ILE A 181 -12.25 6.49 -9.09
N ASP A 182 -12.75 7.60 -8.57
CA ASP A 182 -12.28 8.94 -8.89
C ASP A 182 -11.19 9.39 -7.90
N ALA A 183 -10.37 10.36 -8.31
CA ALA A 183 -9.21 10.80 -7.53
C ALA A 183 -9.57 11.32 -6.12
N ASP A 184 -10.72 11.97 -5.96
CA ASP A 184 -11.20 12.51 -4.68
C ASP A 184 -11.71 11.42 -3.72
N GLN A 185 -11.90 10.20 -4.22
CA GLN A 185 -12.25 9.01 -3.42
C GLN A 185 -11.00 8.30 -2.88
N LEU A 186 -9.80 8.60 -3.40
CA LEU A 186 -8.56 7.98 -2.95
C LEU A 186 -8.20 8.38 -1.51
N ARG A 187 -7.73 7.39 -0.77
CA ARG A 187 -7.31 7.50 0.62
C ARG A 187 -5.98 6.80 0.81
N PHE A 188 -5.26 7.17 1.86
CA PHE A 188 -4.17 6.36 2.40
C PHE A 188 -4.56 5.81 3.77
N ASP A 189 -3.98 4.66 4.12
CA ASP A 189 -4.05 4.10 5.47
C ASP A 189 -2.88 4.65 6.29
N LEU A 190 -3.19 5.42 7.34
CA LEU A 190 -2.17 6.02 8.21
C LEU A 190 -1.29 4.95 8.88
N GLN A 191 -1.84 3.77 9.20
CA GLN A 191 -1.03 2.69 9.77
C GLN A 191 -0.03 2.14 8.76
N ALA A 192 -0.44 2.02 7.49
CA ALA A 192 0.45 1.57 6.43
C ALA A 192 1.54 2.60 6.14
N VAL A 193 1.18 3.89 6.09
CA VAL A 193 2.14 4.99 5.94
C VAL A 193 3.15 5.01 7.09
N ASN A 194 2.67 4.89 8.33
CA ASN A 194 3.54 4.83 9.51
C ASN A 194 4.52 3.65 9.44
N ALA A 195 4.06 2.50 8.97
CA ALA A 195 4.93 1.33 8.79
C ALA A 195 5.94 1.50 7.66
N ALA A 196 5.53 2.05 6.51
CA ALA A 196 6.37 2.21 5.33
C ALA A 196 7.49 3.24 5.54
N PHE A 197 7.21 4.32 6.28
CA PHE A 197 8.13 5.42 6.51
C PHE A 197 8.73 5.44 7.93
N ASP A 198 8.52 4.38 8.72
CA ASP A 198 8.91 4.26 10.14
C ASP A 198 8.48 5.48 10.98
N LEU A 199 7.29 6.03 10.68
CA LEU A 199 6.72 7.17 11.39
C LEU A 199 5.95 6.65 12.60
N ARG A 200 6.40 7.01 13.81
CA ARG A 200 5.68 6.64 15.02
C ARG A 200 4.51 7.60 15.23
N PRO A 201 3.31 7.10 15.57
CA PRO A 201 2.20 7.98 15.91
C PRO A 201 2.56 8.81 17.15
N GLU A 202 2.41 10.13 17.04
CA GLU A 202 2.59 11.04 18.17
C GLU A 202 1.63 10.67 19.30
N GLY A 203 2.17 10.26 20.46
CA GLY A 203 1.38 10.05 21.68
C GLY A 203 1.47 8.67 22.35
N GLU A 204 2.18 7.68 21.80
CA GLU A 204 2.47 6.44 22.55
C GLU A 204 3.67 6.61 23.50
N THR A 205 3.46 7.35 24.58
CA THR A 205 4.26 7.18 25.80
C THR A 205 3.79 5.92 26.52
N GLY A 206 4.51 4.81 26.35
CA GLY A 206 4.47 3.70 27.30
C GLY A 206 4.09 2.33 26.75
N ARG A 207 5.04 1.67 26.10
CA ARG A 207 5.43 0.31 26.50
C ARG A 207 6.95 0.31 26.60
N SER A 208 7.45 -0.25 27.71
CA SER A 208 8.86 -0.52 27.90
C SER A 208 9.34 -1.29 26.67
N ILE A 209 10.06 -0.61 25.78
CA ILE A 209 11.01 -1.25 24.88
C ILE A 209 11.81 -2.14 25.82
N SER A 210 11.87 -3.44 25.58
CA SER A 210 13.04 -4.19 26.01
C SER A 210 14.18 -3.53 25.26
N ILE A 211 14.76 -2.49 25.87
CA ILE A 211 15.80 -1.65 25.32
C ILE A 211 16.79 -2.63 24.71
N PRO A 212 16.95 -2.70 23.37
CA PRO A 212 18.08 -3.43 22.83
C PRO A 212 19.27 -2.79 23.52
N ASP A 213 20.07 -3.60 24.22
CA ASP A 213 21.11 -3.13 25.12
C ASP A 213 22.03 -2.11 24.41
N ILE A 214 21.63 -0.83 24.46
CA ILE A 214 22.28 0.31 23.82
C ILE A 214 23.59 0.63 24.53
N SER A 215 23.85 0.01 25.68
CA SER A 215 25.18 0.05 26.29
C SER A 215 26.25 -0.53 25.35
N LYS A 216 25.86 -1.31 24.34
CA LYS A 216 26.76 -1.86 23.32
C LYS A 216 26.80 -1.08 22.02
N ILE A 217 25.86 -0.16 21.78
CA ILE A 217 25.87 0.68 20.57
C ILE A 217 26.81 1.86 20.83
N GLU A 218 27.91 1.92 20.07
CA GLU A 218 28.84 3.05 20.15
C GLU A 218 28.17 4.29 19.58
N THR A 219 27.86 5.25 20.46
CA THR A 219 27.15 6.49 20.12
C THR A 219 28.10 7.68 19.95
N HIS A 220 29.39 7.54 20.25
CA HIS A 220 30.34 8.63 20.11
C HIS A 220 30.62 8.92 18.62
N PRO A 221 30.29 10.11 18.08
CA PRO A 221 30.36 10.39 16.63
C PRO A 221 31.72 10.07 16.00
N ILE A 222 32.80 10.53 16.65
CA ILE A 222 34.17 10.26 16.19
C ILE A 222 34.48 8.75 16.14
N LYS A 223 34.02 7.96 17.11
CA LYS A 223 34.27 6.52 17.12
C LYS A 223 33.45 5.78 16.07
N VAL A 224 32.25 6.27 15.76
CA VAL A 224 31.44 5.78 14.64
C VAL A 224 32.17 6.01 13.31
N MET A 225 32.68 7.22 13.07
CA MET A 225 33.48 7.55 11.88
C MET A 225 34.75 6.67 11.77
N ILE A 226 35.47 6.51 12.88
CA ILE A 226 36.64 5.61 12.97
C ILE A 226 36.23 4.19 12.61
N ARG A 227 35.11 3.69 13.16
CA ARG A 227 34.63 2.32 12.90
C ARG A 227 34.35 2.10 11.42
N LYS A 228 33.73 3.07 10.72
CA LYS A 228 33.47 2.99 9.28
C LYS A 228 34.76 2.82 8.48
N ILE A 229 35.79 3.60 8.79
CA ILE A 229 37.09 3.50 8.11
C ILE A 229 37.76 2.16 8.41
N LEU A 230 37.77 1.73 9.67
CA LEU A 230 38.38 0.46 10.08
C LEU A 230 37.59 -0.78 9.60
N ALA A 231 36.31 -0.64 9.25
CA ALA A 231 35.56 -1.72 8.60
C ALA A 231 36.06 -1.99 7.17
N VAL A 232 36.61 -0.97 6.49
CA VAL A 232 37.20 -1.09 5.15
C VAL A 232 38.69 -1.44 5.23
N ASP A 233 39.41 -0.85 6.18
CA ASP A 233 40.85 -1.10 6.42
C ASP A 233 41.15 -1.23 7.91
N ARG A 234 41.07 -2.47 8.42
CA ARG A 234 41.17 -2.79 9.85
C ARG A 234 42.49 -2.36 10.49
N ASP A 235 43.56 -2.35 9.69
CA ASP A 235 44.91 -2.04 10.14
C ASP A 235 45.31 -0.58 9.90
N ALA A 236 44.39 0.25 9.38
CA ALA A 236 44.66 1.66 9.14
C ALA A 236 45.17 2.37 10.41
N GLU A 237 46.35 2.99 10.30
CA GLU A 237 46.94 3.79 11.37
C GLU A 237 46.09 5.01 11.71
N ALA A 238 46.17 5.50 12.95
CA ALA A 238 45.36 6.62 13.41
C ALA A 238 45.53 7.89 12.55
N ARG A 239 46.73 8.14 12.00
CA ARG A 239 46.94 9.24 11.04
C ARG A 239 46.16 9.05 9.76
N LYS A 240 46.16 7.84 9.20
CA LYS A 240 45.43 7.51 7.96
C LYS A 240 43.93 7.67 8.17
N VAL A 241 43.42 7.23 9.32
CA VAL A 241 42.01 7.41 9.72
C VAL A 241 41.66 8.89 9.84
N LEU A 242 42.49 9.69 10.52
CA LEU A 242 42.27 11.13 10.64
C LEU A 242 42.27 11.83 9.27
N TYR A 243 43.21 11.48 8.38
CA TYR A 243 43.26 12.05 7.03
C TYR A 243 42.08 11.67 6.17
N ALA A 244 41.53 10.46 6.34
CA ALA A 244 40.31 10.05 5.64
C ALA A 244 39.11 10.91 6.08
N ILE A 245 38.92 11.13 7.39
CA ILE A 245 37.87 12.01 7.91
C ILE A 245 38.10 13.46 7.45
N ARG A 246 39.34 13.97 7.55
CA ARG A 246 39.68 15.32 7.09
C ARG A 246 39.36 15.50 5.62
N ARG A 247 39.77 14.55 4.78
CA ARG A 247 39.50 14.58 3.34
C ARG A 247 38.00 14.54 3.05
N ASP A 248 37.23 13.76 3.78
CA ASP A 248 35.78 13.69 3.63
C ASP A 248 35.13 15.03 3.95
N HIS A 249 35.53 15.65 5.06
CA HIS A 249 35.05 16.97 5.49
C HIS A 249 35.48 18.10 4.54
N GLU A 250 36.77 18.21 4.19
CA GLU A 250 37.29 19.28 3.32
C GLU A 250 36.70 19.22 1.90
N ASN A 251 36.31 18.03 1.43
CA ASN A 251 35.67 17.86 0.12
C ASN A 251 34.13 17.86 0.18
N ASN A 252 33.53 18.04 1.36
CA ASN A 252 32.08 17.89 1.58
C ASN A 252 31.52 16.59 0.99
N ALA A 253 32.25 15.48 1.14
CA ALA A 253 31.88 14.20 0.54
C ALA A 253 30.80 13.45 1.33
N HIS A 254 30.70 13.69 2.65
CA HIS A 254 29.70 13.11 3.55
C HIS A 254 29.60 11.58 3.50
N GLN A 255 30.71 10.90 3.20
CA GLN A 255 30.79 9.43 3.20
C GLN A 255 31.19 8.88 4.57
N ILE A 256 31.91 9.67 5.36
CA ILE A 256 32.36 9.30 6.70
C ILE A 256 31.61 10.12 7.74
N ASP A 257 31.56 11.44 7.56
CA ASP A 257 30.77 12.39 8.34
C ASP A 257 29.42 12.68 7.65
N GLU A 258 28.55 11.67 7.65
CA GLU A 258 27.22 11.69 7.00
C GLU A 258 26.34 12.84 7.50
N ASP A 259 26.38 13.11 8.80
CA ASP A 259 25.56 14.13 9.46
C ASP A 259 26.24 15.51 9.50
N GLY A 260 27.44 15.66 8.90
CA GLY A 260 28.17 16.93 8.87
C GLY A 260 28.53 17.47 10.26
N LEU A 261 28.85 16.57 11.20
CA LEU A 261 29.11 16.92 12.61
C LEU A 261 30.46 17.56 12.80
N ILE A 262 31.44 17.32 11.92
CA ILE A 262 32.76 17.90 12.04
C ILE A 262 32.70 19.41 11.77
N VAL A 263 33.21 20.18 12.74
CA VAL A 263 33.35 21.63 12.65
C VAL A 263 34.70 22.00 12.07
N GLU A 264 35.76 21.38 12.59
CA GLU A 264 37.13 21.66 12.18
C GLU A 264 38.04 20.45 12.47
N ILE A 265 38.96 20.14 11.54
CA ILE A 265 40.01 19.12 11.75
C ILE A 265 41.37 19.75 11.57
N GLY A 266 41.94 20.23 12.68
CA GLY A 266 43.31 20.72 12.77
C GLY A 266 44.36 19.61 12.76
N HIS A 267 45.63 20.00 12.74
CA HIS A 267 46.77 19.07 12.75
C HIS A 267 46.81 18.16 14.00
N ASP A 268 46.38 18.69 15.14
CA ASP A 268 46.46 18.03 16.44
C ASP A 268 45.12 17.86 17.16
N SER A 269 44.02 18.26 16.52
CA SER A 269 42.71 18.29 17.15
C SER A 269 41.57 18.10 16.16
N VAL A 270 40.47 17.55 16.67
CA VAL A 270 39.22 17.33 15.96
C VAL A 270 38.11 17.98 16.77
N GLU A 271 37.33 18.83 16.12
CA GLU A 271 36.21 19.56 16.71
C GLU A 271 34.91 19.17 16.00
N TRP A 272 33.85 18.88 16.78
CA TRP A 272 32.57 18.42 16.24
C TRP A 272 31.37 18.90 17.08
N PHE A 273 30.19 18.95 16.48
CA PHE A 273 28.93 19.25 17.15
C PHE A 273 28.35 18.02 17.86
N GLY A 274 28.01 18.16 19.13
CA GLY A 274 27.28 17.20 19.94
C GLY A 274 26.00 17.79 20.54
N ILE A 275 25.29 16.98 21.32
CA ILE A 275 23.98 17.33 21.91
C ILE A 275 24.10 18.50 22.90
N ASP A 276 25.24 18.60 23.60
CA ASP A 276 25.54 19.61 24.62
C ASP A 276 26.48 20.73 24.10
N GLY A 277 26.69 20.81 22.79
CA GLY A 277 27.45 21.87 22.14
C GLY A 277 28.65 21.35 21.34
N THR A 278 29.65 22.20 21.18
CA THR A 278 30.85 21.86 20.41
C THR A 278 31.88 21.17 21.28
N HIS A 279 32.38 20.02 20.84
CA HIS A 279 33.40 19.23 21.53
C HIS A 279 34.69 19.22 20.75
N ARG A 280 35.82 19.15 21.47
CA ARG A 280 37.14 19.06 20.88
C ARG A 280 37.98 18.00 21.57
N ILE A 281 38.66 17.17 20.77
CA ILE A 281 39.66 16.22 21.26
C ILE A 281 41.00 16.47 20.59
N ASN A 282 42.07 16.13 21.29
CA ASN A 282 43.41 16.13 20.72
C ASN A 282 43.73 14.81 20.02
N TYR A 283 44.80 14.80 19.23
CA TYR A 283 45.24 13.65 18.45
C TYR A 283 45.56 12.43 19.31
N LYS A 284 46.08 12.62 20.53
CA LYS A 284 46.36 11.52 21.45
C LYS A 284 45.08 10.79 21.85
N THR A 285 44.04 11.53 22.21
CA THR A 285 42.72 10.98 22.54
C THR A 285 42.09 10.32 21.32
N PHE A 286 42.19 10.95 20.14
CA PHE A 286 41.73 10.36 18.88
C PHE A 286 42.43 9.01 18.57
N SER A 287 43.75 8.94 18.72
CA SER A 287 44.52 7.70 18.51
C SER A 287 44.13 6.60 19.50
N ASN A 288 43.79 6.98 20.75
CA ASN A 288 43.26 6.04 21.73
C ASN A 288 41.89 5.49 21.30
N TYR A 289 41.04 6.33 20.70
CA TYR A 289 39.75 5.90 20.14
C TYR A 289 39.93 4.94 18.96
N VAL A 290 40.87 5.19 18.04
CA VAL A 290 41.20 4.25 16.96
C VAL A 290 41.59 2.88 17.53
N SER A 291 42.45 2.88 18.55
CA SER A 291 42.90 1.65 19.21
C SER A 291 41.77 0.94 19.95
N ALA A 292 40.88 1.68 20.60
CA ALA A 292 39.73 1.14 21.31
C ALA A 292 38.70 0.53 20.35
N VAL A 293 38.33 1.25 19.28
CA VAL A 293 37.38 0.78 18.27
C VAL A 293 37.92 -0.47 17.56
N ARG A 294 39.21 -0.50 17.20
CA ARG A 294 39.85 -1.67 16.58
C ARG A 294 39.73 -2.95 17.41
N LYS A 295 39.77 -2.84 18.75
CA LYS A 295 39.59 -3.98 19.65
C LYS A 295 38.16 -4.52 19.68
N THR A 296 37.19 -3.72 19.25
CA THR A 296 35.75 -4.06 19.24
C THR A 296 35.23 -4.49 17.88
N LEU A 297 36.07 -4.41 16.84
CA LEU A 297 35.85 -4.94 15.49
C LEU A 297 36.43 -6.35 15.40
#